data_AF-D7KMF5-F1
#
_entry.id   AF-D7KMF5-F1
#
_cell.length_a   1.000
_cell.length_b   1.000
_cell.length_c   1.000
_cell.angle_alpha   90.00
_cell.angle_beta   90.00
_cell.angle_gamma   90.00
#
_symmetry.space_group_name_H-M   'P 1'
#
loop_
_entity.id
_entity.type
_entity.pdbx_description
1 polymer ?
#
loop_
_entity_poly.entity_id
_entity_poly.type
_entity_poly.pdbx_seq_one_letter_code
_entity_poly.pdbx_strand_id
1 'polypeptide(L)'
;MEKLRSLKKKYENNLGKAKEGDEPIFVKPHDRKAFELSKLVWGGIRMVLQSGMKSNGKSKKSSKSKKVESVKHEFDCEDDVTNKGEASLVGALEMDTLVKSSLARSIARFGLDQLVAQQGLSLLSSEDKKRFEVQWKALQLREFEFLSQKSCFLHKVVKKMTEVSRSNA
;
A
#
# COMPACT_ATOMS: atom_id res chain seq x y z
N MET A 1 -19.73 12.05 -1.29
CA MET A 1 -19.16 11.17 -0.25
C MET A 1 -20.05 9.99 0.13
N GLU A 2 -21.38 10.11 0.05
CA GLU A 2 -22.32 9.04 0.47
C GLU A 2 -22.19 7.72 -0.31
N LYS A 3 -21.88 7.78 -1.61
CA LYS A 3 -21.70 6.57 -2.45
C LYS A 3 -20.60 5.64 -1.92
N LEU A 4 -19.49 6.21 -1.48
CA LEU A 4 -18.35 5.47 -0.89
C LEU A 4 -18.75 4.84 0.44
N ARG A 5 -19.47 5.58 1.29
CA ARG A 5 -19.99 5.07 2.57
C ARG A 5 -20.98 3.92 2.37
N SER A 6 -21.89 4.05 1.40
CA SER A 6 -22.84 3.01 1.03
C SER A 6 -22.17 1.76 0.47
N LEU A 7 -21.11 1.92 -0.35
CA LEU A 7 -20.36 0.79 -0.89
C LEU A 7 -19.61 0.03 0.21
N LYS A 8 -18.95 0.75 1.13
CA LYS A 8 -18.31 0.14 2.30
C LYS A 8 -19.32 -0.62 3.18
N LYS A 9 -20.50 -0.03 3.43
CA LYS A 9 -21.57 -0.67 4.19
C LYS A 9 -22.07 -1.97 3.53
N LYS A 10 -22.15 -2.01 2.19
CA LYS A 10 -22.50 -3.25 1.45
C LYS A 10 -21.45 -4.34 1.66
N TYR A 11 -20.17 -3.99 1.66
CA TYR A 11 -19.09 -4.93 1.92
C TYR A 11 -19.17 -5.53 3.33
N GLU A 12 -19.32 -4.68 4.36
CA GLU A 12 -19.45 -5.12 5.76
C GLU A 12 -20.69 -6.01 5.97
N ASN A 13 -21.83 -5.64 5.39
CA ASN A 13 -23.05 -6.45 5.44
C ASN A 13 -22.88 -7.83 4.78
N ASN A 14 -22.09 -7.93 3.71
CA ASN A 14 -21.81 -9.22 3.06
C ASN A 14 -20.83 -10.06 3.89
N LEU A 15 -19.90 -9.43 4.61
CA LEU A 15 -18.98 -10.09 5.52
C LEU A 15 -19.72 -10.72 6.71
N GLY A 16 -20.70 -10.01 7.28
CA GLY A 16 -21.51 -10.51 8.41
C GLY A 16 -22.51 -11.61 8.03
N LYS A 17 -22.76 -11.83 6.74
CA LYS A 17 -23.62 -12.93 6.25
C LYS A 17 -22.87 -14.26 6.11
N ALA A 18 -21.53 -14.22 6.09
CA ALA A 18 -20.71 -15.41 6.14
C ALA A 18 -20.64 -15.93 7.58
N LYS A 19 -20.80 -17.25 7.76
CA LYS A 19 -20.44 -17.90 9.03
C LYS A 19 -18.92 -17.82 9.18
N GLU A 20 -18.45 -17.71 10.41
CA GLU A 20 -17.04 -17.50 10.75
C GLU A 20 -16.13 -18.52 10.03
N GLY A 21 -15.49 -18.06 8.94
CA GLY A 21 -14.58 -18.86 8.11
C GLY A 21 -15.05 -19.23 6.70
N ASP A 22 -16.33 -19.02 6.34
CA ASP A 22 -16.86 -19.33 5.00
C ASP A 22 -16.93 -18.11 4.08
N GLU A 23 -16.78 -18.30 2.77
CA GLU A 23 -17.00 -17.23 1.78
C GLU A 23 -18.50 -16.87 1.70
N PRO A 24 -18.86 -15.58 1.60
CA PRO A 24 -20.25 -15.19 1.42
C PRO A 24 -20.83 -15.79 0.14
N ILE A 25 -22.02 -16.41 0.24
CA ILE A 25 -22.70 -17.02 -0.90
C ILE A 25 -23.47 -15.94 -1.66
N PHE A 26 -23.10 -15.73 -2.92
CA PHE A 26 -23.76 -14.77 -3.82
C PHE A 26 -24.62 -15.49 -4.85
N VAL A 27 -25.91 -15.15 -4.91
CA VAL A 27 -26.84 -15.65 -5.94
C VAL A 27 -26.49 -15.06 -7.31
N LYS A 28 -25.98 -13.82 -7.33
CA LYS A 28 -25.65 -13.08 -8.54
C LYS A 28 -24.14 -13.05 -8.79
N PRO A 29 -23.66 -13.39 -10.00
CA PRO A 29 -22.24 -13.43 -10.30
C PRO A 29 -21.56 -12.06 -10.25
N HIS A 30 -22.30 -10.98 -10.53
CA HIS A 30 -21.77 -9.61 -10.44
C HIS A 30 -21.59 -9.15 -8.99
N ASP A 31 -22.47 -9.56 -8.08
CA ASP A 31 -22.35 -9.23 -6.65
C ASP A 31 -21.08 -9.87 -6.05
N ARG A 32 -20.75 -11.09 -6.49
CA ARG A 32 -19.49 -11.75 -6.13
C ARG A 32 -18.27 -10.96 -6.59
N LYS A 33 -18.22 -10.55 -7.86
CA LYS A 33 -17.11 -9.75 -8.41
C LYS A 33 -16.96 -8.41 -7.69
N ALA A 34 -18.06 -7.73 -7.40
CA ALA A 34 -18.05 -6.47 -6.66
C ALA A 34 -17.53 -6.65 -5.22
N PHE A 35 -17.85 -7.78 -4.59
CA PHE A 35 -17.34 -8.12 -3.26
C PHE A 35 -15.83 -8.38 -3.27
N GLU A 36 -15.30 -9.13 -4.24
CA GLU A 36 -13.85 -9.37 -4.37
C GLU A 36 -13.08 -8.05 -4.55
N LEU A 37 -13.58 -7.14 -5.39
CA LEU A 37 -12.99 -5.81 -5.54
C LEU A 37 -13.05 -4.99 -4.25
N SER A 38 -14.16 -5.09 -3.52
CA SER A 38 -14.32 -4.41 -2.22
C SER A 38 -13.39 -4.99 -1.15
N LYS A 39 -13.10 -6.29 -1.20
CA LYS A 39 -12.17 -7.01 -0.32
C LYS A 39 -10.73 -6.53 -0.49
N LEU A 40 -10.31 -6.16 -1.70
CA LEU A 40 -8.97 -5.58 -1.95
C LEU A 40 -8.79 -4.22 -1.25
N VAL A 41 -9.87 -3.44 -1.16
CA VAL A 41 -9.84 -2.09 -0.58
C VAL A 41 -10.00 -2.11 0.94
N TRP A 42 -10.88 -2.95 1.48
CA TRP A 42 -11.25 -2.96 2.91
C TRP A 42 -10.92 -4.26 3.66
N GLY A 43 -10.52 -5.34 2.98
CA GLY A 43 -10.33 -6.67 3.57
C GLY A 43 -8.98 -6.94 4.22
N GLY A 44 -8.13 -5.93 4.36
CA GLY A 44 -6.80 -6.06 4.94
C GLY A 44 -5.84 -6.84 4.02
N ILE A 45 -4.65 -6.27 3.80
CA ILE A 45 -3.62 -6.80 2.87
C ILE A 45 -3.25 -8.27 3.16
N ARG A 46 -3.49 -8.76 4.39
CA ARG A 46 -3.19 -10.13 4.83
C ARG A 46 -4.07 -11.22 4.16
N MET A 47 -5.25 -10.91 3.64
CA MET A 47 -6.19 -11.91 3.09
C MET A 47 -6.05 -12.17 1.58
N VAL A 48 -5.31 -11.34 0.85
CA VAL A 48 -5.16 -11.44 -0.63
C VAL A 48 -4.23 -12.60 -1.03
N LEU A 49 -3.36 -13.06 -0.12
CA LEU A 49 -2.42 -14.14 -0.39
C LEU A 49 -3.05 -15.55 -0.39
N GLN A 50 -4.25 -15.72 0.20
CA GLN A 50 -4.90 -17.04 0.34
C GLN A 50 -5.81 -17.45 -0.83
N SER A 51 -6.07 -16.57 -1.80
CA SER A 51 -6.94 -16.89 -2.94
C SER A 51 -6.23 -17.61 -4.09
N GLY A 52 -4.94 -17.95 -3.94
CA GLY A 52 -4.18 -18.74 -4.90
C GLY A 52 -4.46 -20.24 -4.75
N MET A 53 -5.04 -20.86 -5.79
CA MET A 53 -5.10 -22.31 -6.07
C MET A 53 -6.05 -23.15 -5.19
N LYS A 54 -7.28 -23.32 -5.69
CA LYS A 54 -8.12 -24.46 -5.36
C LYS A 54 -7.80 -25.61 -6.31
N SER A 55 -6.99 -26.57 -5.86
CA SER A 55 -6.92 -27.92 -6.47
C SER A 55 -7.43 -28.96 -5.47
N ASN A 56 -8.33 -29.81 -5.94
CA ASN A 56 -8.94 -30.93 -5.22
C ASN A 56 -7.94 -31.80 -4.45
N GLY A 57 -8.29 -32.18 -3.22
CA GLY A 57 -7.58 -33.23 -2.48
C GLY A 57 -8.13 -33.44 -1.06
N LYS A 58 -8.81 -34.57 -0.84
CA LYS A 58 -9.21 -35.12 0.46
C LYS A 58 -8.01 -35.20 1.43
N SER A 59 -8.15 -34.75 2.69
CA SER A 59 -8.12 -35.62 3.89
C SER A 59 -8.00 -34.89 5.25
N LYS A 60 -8.85 -35.35 6.19
CA LYS A 60 -8.75 -35.53 7.65
C LYS A 60 -7.83 -34.66 8.56
N LYS A 61 -8.52 -34.01 9.53
CA LYS A 61 -8.33 -34.02 11.00
C LYS A 61 -6.93 -33.72 11.58
N SER A 62 -6.78 -32.60 12.27
CA SER A 62 -6.53 -32.58 13.73
C SER A 62 -6.43 -31.15 14.30
N SER A 63 -6.93 -31.06 15.52
CA SER A 63 -7.06 -29.92 16.43
C SER A 63 -5.76 -29.60 17.18
N LYS A 64 -5.37 -28.32 17.29
CA LYS A 64 -4.74 -27.78 18.51
C LYS A 64 -4.72 -26.25 18.48
N SER A 65 -5.52 -25.65 19.36
CA SER A 65 -5.48 -24.23 19.72
C SER A 65 -4.16 -23.89 20.45
N LYS A 66 -3.48 -22.82 20.02
CA LYS A 66 -2.42 -22.17 20.79
C LYS A 66 -2.52 -20.65 20.68
N LYS A 67 -2.82 -20.06 21.83
CA LYS A 67 -2.77 -18.68 22.28
C LYS A 67 -1.44 -17.98 21.95
N VAL A 68 -1.49 -16.77 21.40
CA VAL A 68 -0.40 -15.76 21.37
C VAL A 68 -1.09 -14.39 21.31
N GLU A 69 -1.31 -13.70 22.43
CA GLU A 69 -0.40 -12.75 23.09
C GLU A 69 -0.06 -11.53 22.21
N SER A 70 -0.59 -10.39 22.66
CA SER A 70 -0.50 -9.06 22.09
C SER A 70 0.90 -8.50 22.31
N VAL A 71 1.63 -8.21 21.23
CA VAL A 71 2.89 -7.45 21.30
C VAL A 71 2.75 -6.20 20.45
N LYS A 72 2.82 -5.06 21.13
CA LYS A 72 2.99 -3.72 20.57
C LYS A 72 4.33 -3.71 19.82
N HIS A 73 4.32 -3.33 18.55
CA HIS A 73 5.56 -3.07 17.82
C HIS A 73 5.69 -1.57 17.63
N GLU A 74 6.47 -0.97 18.52
CA GLU A 74 6.99 0.38 18.40
C GLU A 74 7.92 0.42 17.19
N PHE A 75 7.81 1.47 16.37
CA PHE A 75 8.70 1.70 15.24
C PHE A 75 9.95 2.37 15.77
N ASP A 76 11.08 1.66 15.71
CA ASP A 76 12.40 2.25 15.91
C ASP A 76 13.11 2.35 14.56
N CYS A 77 13.61 3.54 14.28
CA CYS A 77 14.38 3.88 13.10
C CYS A 77 15.85 3.87 13.49
N GLU A 78 16.62 2.91 13.00
CA GLU A 78 18.07 2.97 13.09
C GLU A 78 18.63 2.97 11.67
N ASP A 79 19.19 4.13 11.33
CA ASP A 79 20.08 4.41 10.22
C ASP A 79 21.46 3.86 10.61
N ASP A 80 21.98 2.87 9.88
CA ASP A 80 23.39 2.49 9.98
C ASP A 80 24.05 2.65 8.61
N VAL A 81 24.66 3.82 8.43
CA VAL A 81 25.65 4.08 7.39
C VAL A 81 26.99 3.54 7.89
N THR A 82 27.45 2.45 7.27
CA THR A 82 28.89 2.16 7.24
C THR A 82 29.35 1.91 5.80
N ASN A 83 29.97 2.94 5.22
CA ASN A 83 30.65 2.90 3.93
C ASN A 83 31.96 2.09 4.03
N LYS A 84 32.19 1.14 3.10
CA LYS A 84 33.53 0.88 2.56
C LYS A 84 33.51 0.08 1.25
N GLY A 85 33.70 0.83 0.16
CA GLY A 85 34.50 0.46 -1.02
C GLY A 85 34.19 -0.84 -1.75
N GLU A 86 33.37 -0.76 -2.79
CA GLU A 86 33.56 -1.51 -4.04
C GLU A 86 32.75 -0.86 -5.18
N ALA A 87 33.36 0.15 -5.78
CA ALA A 87 32.83 0.86 -6.93
C ALA A 87 32.99 0.01 -8.20
N SER A 88 32.13 -1.00 -8.41
CA SER A 88 31.88 -1.53 -9.77
C SER A 88 30.64 -2.44 -9.91
N LEU A 89 30.12 -3.04 -8.82
CA LEU A 89 29.10 -4.09 -8.94
C LEU A 89 27.69 -3.73 -8.41
N VAL A 90 27.48 -2.50 -7.95
CA VAL A 90 26.22 -2.06 -7.31
C VAL A 90 25.15 -1.64 -8.33
N GLY A 91 25.57 -1.14 -9.51
CA GLY A 91 24.64 -0.50 -10.45
C GLY A 91 23.68 -1.43 -11.19
N ALA A 92 23.93 -2.75 -11.22
CA ALA A 92 23.09 -3.71 -11.95
C ALA A 92 21.97 -4.29 -11.08
N LEU A 93 22.26 -4.59 -9.80
CA LEU A 93 21.28 -5.14 -8.86
C LEU A 93 20.26 -4.09 -8.40
N GLU A 94 20.70 -2.82 -8.32
CA GLU A 94 19.88 -1.71 -7.87
C GLU A 94 18.77 -1.36 -8.87
N MET A 95 19.04 -1.46 -10.18
CA MET A 95 18.07 -1.23 -11.26
C MET A 95 16.84 -2.14 -11.19
N ASP A 96 17.03 -3.41 -10.81
CA ASP A 96 15.93 -4.38 -10.69
C ASP A 96 15.00 -4.05 -9.53
N THR A 97 15.47 -3.29 -8.54
CA THR A 97 14.62 -2.76 -7.47
C THR A 97 13.83 -1.55 -7.92
N LEU A 98 14.34 -0.69 -8.80
CA LEU A 98 13.65 0.52 -9.27
C LEU A 98 12.39 0.20 -10.08
N VAL A 99 12.51 -0.79 -10.98
CA VAL A 99 11.38 -1.37 -11.72
C VAL A 99 10.37 -2.00 -10.74
N LYS A 100 10.82 -2.51 -9.60
CA LYS A 100 9.97 -3.11 -8.56
C LYS A 100 9.36 -2.12 -7.55
N SER A 101 9.93 -0.94 -7.26
CA SER A 101 9.77 -0.35 -5.90
C SER A 101 9.10 1.03 -5.73
N SER A 102 9.06 1.96 -6.68
CA SER A 102 8.25 3.19 -6.43
C SER A 102 7.75 3.88 -7.69
N LEU A 103 8.59 3.96 -8.72
CA LEU A 103 8.22 4.61 -9.99
C LEU A 103 7.09 3.86 -10.70
N ALA A 104 7.14 2.53 -10.78
CA ALA A 104 6.06 1.71 -11.35
C ALA A 104 4.72 1.94 -10.63
N ARG A 105 4.76 2.05 -9.29
CA ARG A 105 3.58 2.33 -8.47
C ARG A 105 3.03 3.74 -8.72
N SER A 106 3.92 4.72 -8.90
CA SER A 106 3.53 6.09 -9.27
C SER A 106 2.87 6.11 -10.64
N ILE A 107 3.48 5.45 -11.64
CA ILE A 107 2.90 5.30 -12.97
C ILE A 107 1.52 4.65 -12.91
N ALA A 108 1.34 3.64 -12.04
CA ALA A 108 0.04 3.01 -11.88
C ALA A 108 -1.04 3.93 -11.28
N ARG A 109 -0.65 4.83 -10.38
CA ARG A 109 -1.55 5.88 -9.85
C ARG A 109 -1.96 6.89 -10.92
N PHE A 110 -1.19 7.04 -12.00
CA PHE A 110 -1.55 7.85 -13.16
C PHE A 110 -2.49 7.12 -14.15
N GLY A 111 -2.87 5.88 -13.87
CA GLY A 111 -3.89 5.14 -14.64
C GLY A 111 -3.35 4.05 -15.57
N LEU A 112 -2.04 3.79 -15.55
CA LEU A 112 -1.44 2.63 -16.23
C LEU A 112 -1.56 1.38 -15.35
N ASP A 113 -1.74 0.20 -15.95
CA ASP A 113 -1.70 -1.03 -15.16
C ASP A 113 -0.31 -1.24 -14.54
N GLN A 114 -0.27 -1.75 -13.30
CA GLN A 114 0.97 -1.92 -12.54
C GLN A 114 1.94 -2.87 -13.24
N LEU A 115 1.46 -3.98 -13.82
CA LEU A 115 2.32 -4.96 -14.49
C LEU A 115 2.82 -4.39 -15.83
N VAL A 116 1.94 -3.68 -16.55
CA VAL A 116 2.31 -2.98 -17.79
C VAL A 116 3.38 -1.92 -17.51
N ALA A 117 3.25 -1.17 -16.41
CA ALA A 117 4.24 -0.18 -15.99
C ALA A 117 5.60 -0.84 -15.65
N GLN A 118 5.58 -1.96 -14.94
CA GLN A 118 6.80 -2.71 -14.61
C GLN A 118 7.48 -3.25 -15.87
N GLN A 119 6.71 -3.83 -16.79
CA GLN A 119 7.24 -4.36 -18.04
C GLN A 119 7.80 -3.24 -18.93
N GLY A 120 7.10 -2.11 -19.06
CA GLY A 120 7.59 -0.95 -19.79
C GLY A 120 8.91 -0.41 -19.24
N LEU A 121 9.03 -0.30 -17.91
CA LEU A 121 10.28 0.10 -17.26
C LEU A 121 11.39 -0.95 -17.44
N SER A 122 11.06 -2.24 -17.44
CA SER A 122 12.06 -3.30 -17.67
C SER A 122 12.69 -3.22 -19.06
N LEU A 123 11.95 -2.76 -20.06
CA LEU A 123 12.39 -2.64 -21.46
C LEU A 123 13.32 -1.44 -21.72
N LEU A 124 13.34 -0.44 -20.82
CA LEU A 124 14.19 0.74 -20.98
C LEU A 124 15.69 0.38 -20.92
N SER A 125 16.52 1.24 -21.51
CA SER A 125 17.98 1.15 -21.41
C SER A 125 18.45 1.37 -19.97
N SER A 126 19.67 0.90 -19.65
CA SER A 126 20.28 1.16 -18.34
C SER A 126 20.53 2.65 -18.10
N GLU A 127 20.88 3.39 -19.15
CA GLU A 127 21.11 4.82 -19.11
C GLU A 127 19.83 5.60 -18.77
N ASP A 128 18.73 5.31 -19.47
CA ASP A 128 17.44 5.98 -19.24
C ASP A 128 16.91 5.71 -17.83
N LYS A 129 17.01 4.46 -17.37
CA LYS A 129 16.57 4.08 -16.02
C LYS A 129 17.31 4.85 -14.94
N LYS A 130 18.64 5.01 -15.07
CA LYS A 130 19.43 5.83 -14.14
C LYS A 130 19.03 7.30 -14.20
N ARG A 131 18.84 7.85 -15.40
CA ARG A 131 18.40 9.24 -15.58
C ARG A 131 17.05 9.50 -14.91
N PHE A 132 16.08 8.61 -15.11
CA PHE A 132 14.75 8.75 -14.51
C PHE A 132 14.79 8.60 -12.98
N GLU A 133 15.64 7.73 -12.44
CA GLU A 133 15.78 7.58 -10.99
C GLU A 133 16.29 8.85 -10.32
N VAL A 134 17.34 9.46 -10.89
CA VAL A 134 17.88 10.73 -10.36
C VAL A 134 16.82 11.83 -10.39
N GLN A 135 16.08 11.95 -11.50
CA GLN A 135 14.99 12.92 -11.61
C GLN A 135 13.86 12.63 -10.62
N TRP A 136 13.50 11.36 -10.44
CA TRP A 136 12.45 10.93 -9.52
C TRP A 136 12.82 11.27 -8.07
N LYS A 137 14.04 10.95 -7.63
CA LYS A 137 14.53 11.29 -6.29
C LYS A 137 14.56 12.79 -6.04
N ALA A 138 15.02 13.58 -7.02
CA ALA A 138 15.02 15.04 -6.92
C ALA A 138 13.59 15.60 -6.78
N LEU A 139 12.61 15.03 -7.49
CA LEU A 139 11.20 15.39 -7.35
C LEU A 139 10.64 15.00 -5.98
N GLN A 140 10.94 13.80 -5.49
CA GLN A 140 10.50 13.34 -4.17
C GLN A 140 11.01 14.25 -3.05
N LEU A 141 12.28 14.65 -3.11
CA LEU A 141 12.86 15.57 -2.14
C LEU A 141 12.14 16.92 -2.15
N ARG A 142 11.87 17.48 -3.34
CA ARG A 142 11.13 18.74 -3.49
C ARG A 142 9.69 18.62 -2.97
N GLU A 143 9.01 17.51 -3.24
CA GLU A 143 7.66 17.27 -2.74
C GLU A 143 7.63 17.23 -1.21
N PHE A 144 8.59 16.55 -0.59
CA PHE A 144 8.70 16.50 0.87
C PHE A 144 8.97 17.86 1.49
N GLU A 145 9.88 18.63 0.90
CA GLU A 145 10.17 20.01 1.34
C GLU A 145 8.92 20.89 1.23
N PHE A 146 8.19 20.83 0.11
CA PHE A 146 6.95 21.55 -0.06
C PHE A 146 5.87 21.13 0.96
N LEU A 147 5.73 19.82 1.22
CA LEU A 147 4.79 19.30 2.22
C LEU A 147 5.16 19.79 3.64
N SER A 148 6.45 19.85 3.97
CA SER A 148 6.95 20.41 5.22
C SER A 148 6.57 21.89 5.37
N GLN A 149 6.84 22.69 4.33
CA GLN A 149 6.49 24.11 4.31
C GLN A 149 4.97 24.32 4.45
N LYS A 150 4.17 23.56 3.71
CA LYS A 150 2.70 23.60 3.79
C LYS A 150 2.20 23.22 5.20
N SER A 151 2.77 22.19 5.81
CA SER A 151 2.43 21.77 7.17
C SER A 151 2.75 22.86 8.20
N CYS A 152 3.94 23.46 8.11
CA CYS A 152 4.34 24.58 8.97
C CYS A 152 3.38 25.78 8.83
N PHE A 153 3.01 26.14 7.61
CA PHE A 153 2.03 27.19 7.35
C PHE A 153 0.66 26.86 7.99
N LEU A 154 0.14 25.66 7.76
CA LEU A 154 -1.13 25.23 8.34
C LEU A 154 -1.10 25.24 9.87
N HIS A 155 0.01 24.80 10.47
CA HIS A 155 0.21 24.87 11.92
C HIS A 155 0.14 26.31 12.43
N LYS A 156 0.78 27.27 11.73
CA LYS A 156 0.70 28.70 12.10
C LYS A 156 -0.74 29.23 12.05
N VAL A 157 -1.50 28.87 11.00
CA VAL A 157 -2.92 29.26 10.87
C VAL A 157 -3.74 28.69 12.03
N VAL A 158 -3.63 27.38 12.29
CA VAL A 158 -4.35 26.72 13.37
C VAL A 158 -3.99 27.32 14.73
N LYS A 159 -2.70 27.57 14.98
CA LYS A 159 -2.23 28.23 16.21
C LYS A 159 -2.92 29.59 16.40
N LYS A 160 -2.96 30.43 15.35
CA LYS A 160 -3.63 31.73 15.40
C LYS A 160 -5.12 31.62 15.68
N MET A 161 -5.81 30.66 15.05
CA MET A 161 -7.22 30.40 15.35
C MET A 161 -7.43 30.01 16.82
N THR A 162 -6.57 29.16 17.38
CA THR A 162 -6.69 28.75 18.79
C THR A 162 -6.38 29.87 19.78
N GLU A 163 -5.45 30.77 19.46
CA GLU A 163 -5.17 31.98 20.26
C GLU A 163 -6.38 32.91 20.30
N VAL A 164 -6.97 33.22 19.13
CA VAL A 164 -8.17 34.06 19.01
C VAL A 164 -9.35 33.47 19.77
N SER A 165 -9.60 32.17 19.60
CA SER A 165 -10.70 31.50 20.32
C SER A 165 -10.50 31.46 21.83
N ARG A 166 -9.25 31.45 22.31
CA ARG A 166 -8.94 31.49 23.75
C ARG A 166 -9.09 32.90 24.33
N SER A 167 -8.78 33.95 23.57
CA SER A 167 -8.93 35.34 24.02
C SER A 167 -10.37 35.84 24.04
N ASN A 168 -11.27 35.18 23.31
CA ASN A 168 -12.70 35.53 23.22
C ASN A 168 -13.61 34.69 24.13
N ALA A 169 -13.05 33.79 24.95
CA ALA A 169 -13.75 32.95 25.91
C ALA A 169 -13.44 33.41 27.34
#